data_AF-A0A7V4Y7A1-F1
#
_entry.id   AF-A0A7V4Y7A1-F1
#
_cell.length_a   1.000
_cell.length_b   1.000
_cell.length_c   1.000
_cell.angle_alpha   90.00
_cell.angle_beta   90.00
_cell.angle_gamma   90.00
#
_symmetry.space_group_name_H-M   'P 1'
#
loop_
_entity.id
_entity.type
_entity.pdbx_description
1 polymer ?
#
loop_
_entity_poly.entity_id
_entity_poly.type
_entity_poly.pdbx_seq_one_letter_code
_entity_poly.pdbx_strand_id
1 'polypeptide(L)'
;MKETSRLHLRVIAPGRFVLDEEVDEVLLPGLDGQIGILPGHRPLILGLGRGELFYRRGEKQNHLSLLSGYATISPREVIVFTEGTEEKKPAAAGD
;
A
#
# COMPACT_ATOMS: atom_id res chain seq x y z
N MET A 1 -4.62 24.40 11.13
CA MET A 1 -5.13 23.70 9.94
C MET A 1 -5.15 22.21 10.25
N LYS A 2 -6.33 21.58 10.26
CA LYS A 2 -6.52 20.20 10.73
C LYS A 2 -6.28 19.19 9.59
N GLU A 3 -5.30 18.31 9.80
CA GLU A 3 -5.33 16.87 9.46
C GLU A 3 -5.95 16.46 8.11
N THR A 4 -5.32 16.79 6.99
CA THR A 4 -5.55 16.13 5.68
C THR A 4 -4.23 15.57 5.12
N SER A 5 -3.24 15.34 5.98
CA SER A 5 -1.87 15.02 5.55
C SER A 5 -1.60 13.52 5.43
N ARG A 6 -2.54 12.66 5.82
CA ARG A 6 -2.39 11.20 5.82
C ARG A 6 -3.66 10.49 5.37
N LEU A 7 -3.46 9.26 4.92
CA LEU A 7 -4.52 8.32 4.58
C LEU A 7 -4.29 7.02 5.36
N HIS A 8 -5.38 6.33 5.65
CA HIS A 8 -5.35 5.04 6.30
C HIS A 8 -5.07 3.93 5.27
N LEU A 9 -3.97 3.20 5.44
CA LEU A 9 -3.62 2.07 4.59
C LEU A 9 -3.87 0.77 5.33
N ARG A 10 -4.73 -0.08 4.75
CA ARG A 10 -4.98 -1.44 5.23
C ARG A 10 -4.65 -2.46 4.16
N VAL A 11 -3.87 -3.48 4.52
CA VAL A 11 -3.55 -4.62 3.64
C VAL A 11 -4.10 -5.89 4.28
N ILE A 12 -4.97 -6.58 3.56
CA ILE A 12 -5.74 -7.72 4.03
C ILE A 12 -5.42 -8.94 3.15
N ALA A 13 -5.08 -10.05 3.78
CA ALA A 13 -4.91 -11.35 3.14
C ALA A 13 -5.94 -12.35 3.71
N PRO A 14 -6.19 -13.49 3.06
CA PRO A 14 -7.09 -14.51 3.60
C PRO A 14 -6.73 -14.87 5.04
N GLY A 15 -7.66 -14.61 5.97
CA GLY A 15 -7.51 -14.95 7.39
C GLY A 15 -6.64 -14.01 8.23
N ARG A 16 -6.09 -12.91 7.70
CA ARG A 16 -5.30 -11.95 8.51
C ARG A 16 -5.24 -10.52 7.97
N PHE A 17 -5.08 -9.57 8.88
CA PHE A 17 -4.60 -8.21 8.56
C PHE A 17 -3.07 -8.24 8.47
N VAL A 18 -2.53 -7.82 7.34
CA VAL A 18 -1.08 -7.76 7.10
C VAL A 18 -0.51 -6.40 7.51
N LEU A 19 -1.27 -5.32 7.26
CA LEU A 19 -0.89 -3.96 7.59
C LEU A 19 -2.13 -3.14 7.95
N ASP A 20 -2.02 -2.25 8.92
CA ASP A 20 -3.06 -1.32 9.34
C ASP A 20 -2.38 -0.07 9.93
N GLU A 21 -2.17 0.96 9.10
CA GLU A 21 -1.28 2.09 9.41
C GLU A 21 -1.76 3.41 8.80
N GLU A 22 -1.47 4.54 9.46
CA GLU A 22 -1.64 5.89 8.91
C GLU A 22 -0.37 6.31 8.14
N VAL A 23 -0.52 6.64 6.86
CA VAL A 23 0.60 6.86 5.93
C VAL A 23 0.44 8.17 5.14
N ASP A 24 1.55 8.77 4.71
CA ASP A 24 1.54 10.03 3.96
C ASP A 24 1.27 9.80 2.46
N GLU A 25 1.72 8.65 1.92
CA GLU A 25 1.51 8.27 0.52
C GLU A 25 1.60 6.74 0.33
N VAL A 26 0.98 6.25 -0.74
CA VAL A 26 1.03 4.83 -1.13
C VAL A 26 1.28 4.73 -2.63
N LEU A 27 2.18 3.85 -3.04
CA LEU A 27 2.34 3.44 -4.44
C LEU A 27 1.89 1.99 -4.57
N LEU A 28 0.93 1.74 -5.47
CA LEU A 28 0.36 0.41 -5.72
C LEU A 28 0.79 -0.14 -7.09
N PRO A 29 1.08 -1.45 -7.20
CA PRO A 29 1.34 -2.12 -8.47
C PRO A 29 0.01 -2.46 -9.17
N GLY A 30 -0.52 -1.52 -9.96
CA GLY A 30 -1.66 -1.78 -10.83
C GLY A 30 -1.32 -2.73 -11.99
N LEU A 31 -2.35 -3.20 -12.69
CA LEU A 31 -2.17 -4.10 -13.85
C LEU A 31 -1.37 -3.45 -14.99
N ASP A 32 -1.57 -2.14 -15.22
CA ASP A 32 -0.95 -1.38 -16.31
C ASP A 32 0.22 -0.50 -15.85
N GLY A 33 0.77 -0.76 -14.66
CA GLY A 33 1.87 0.00 -14.09
C GLY A 33 1.59 0.48 -12.67
N GLN A 34 2.42 1.41 -12.17
CA GLN A 34 2.29 1.92 -10.81
C GLN A 34 1.39 3.14 -10.73
N ILE A 35 0.64 3.23 -9.63
CA ILE A 35 -0.15 4.42 -9.29
C ILE A 35 0.25 4.94 -7.91
N GLY A 36 0.50 6.25 -7.82
CA GLY A 36 0.70 6.97 -6.58
C GLY A 36 -0.62 7.52 -6.05
N ILE A 37 -0.89 7.30 -4.77
CA ILE A 37 -2.09 7.74 -4.07
C ILE A 37 -1.69 8.62 -2.91
N LEU A 38 -2.26 9.83 -2.90
CA LEU A 38 -2.09 10.83 -1.85
C LEU A 38 -3.43 11.05 -1.12
N PRO A 39 -3.41 11.63 0.10
CA PRO A 39 -4.63 11.99 0.82
C PRO A 39 -5.56 12.87 -0.05
N GLY A 40 -6.86 12.58 -0.02
CA GLY A 40 -7.86 13.28 -0.83
C GLY A 40 -8.03 12.74 -2.26
N HIS A 41 -7.36 11.64 -2.62
CA HIS A 41 -7.54 11.01 -3.94
C HIS A 41 -9.01 10.65 -4.21
N ARG A 42 -9.43 10.80 -5.47
CA ARG A 42 -10.78 10.42 -5.90
C ARG A 42 -11.03 8.93 -5.66
N PRO A 43 -12.29 8.52 -5.36
CA PRO A 43 -12.64 7.12 -5.27
C PRO A 43 -12.27 6.34 -6.53
N LEU A 44 -11.63 5.19 -6.35
CA LEU A 44 -11.15 4.31 -7.43
C LEU A 44 -11.13 2.86 -6.95
N ILE A 45 -11.48 1.93 -7.82
CA ILE A 45 -11.20 0.50 -7.64
C ILE A 45 -10.14 0.12 -8.66
N LEU A 46 -9.09 -0.56 -8.21
CA LEU A 46 -7.93 -0.89 -9.01
C LEU A 46 -7.59 -2.38 -8.90
N GLY A 47 -7.42 -3.05 -10.04
CA GLY A 47 -6.82 -4.38 -10.07
C GLY A 47 -5.32 -4.29 -9.83
N LEU A 48 -4.78 -5.20 -9.00
CA LEU A 48 -3.37 -5.25 -8.64
C LEU A 48 -2.68 -6.45 -9.28
N GLY A 49 -1.51 -6.21 -9.85
CA GLY A 49 -0.60 -7.24 -10.33
C GLY A 49 0.41 -7.66 -9.26
N ARG A 50 1.28 -8.61 -9.63
CA ARG A 50 2.48 -8.94 -8.84
C ARG A 50 3.42 -7.74 -8.83
N GLY A 51 3.84 -7.32 -7.64
CA GLY A 51 4.74 -6.19 -7.52
C GLY A 51 4.93 -5.72 -6.10
N GLU A 52 5.64 -4.60 -5.96
CA GLU A 52 5.94 -4.00 -4.67
C GLU A 52 4.95 -2.87 -4.39
N LEU A 53 4.25 -2.98 -3.27
CA LEU A 53 3.55 -1.87 -2.64
C LEU A 53 4.58 -1.08 -1.84
N PHE A 54 4.61 0.23 -2.05
CA PHE A 54 5.42 1.15 -1.27
C PHE A 54 4.50 2.07 -0.46
N TYR A 55 4.92 2.39 0.76
CA TYR A 55 4.25 3.41 1.56
C TYR A 55 5.24 4.19 2.41
N ARG A 56 4.95 5.46 2.63
CA ARG A 56 5.77 6.35 3.45
C ARG A 56 5.04 6.79 4.71
N ARG A 57 5.75 6.77 5.83
CA ARG A 57 5.28 7.29 7.13
C ARG A 57 6.36 8.17 7.73
N GLY A 58 6.18 9.48 7.61
CA GLY A 58 7.18 10.50 7.90
C GLY A 58 8.39 10.33 6.99
N GLU A 59 9.54 10.08 7.60
CA GLU A 59 10.82 9.83 6.92
C GLU A 59 11.03 8.34 6.60
N LYS A 60 10.19 7.44 7.11
CA LYS A 60 10.34 5.99 6.89
C LYS A 60 9.67 5.57 5.60
N GLN A 61 10.46 5.00 4.71
CA GLN A 61 10.04 4.33 3.50
C GLN A 61 9.90 2.83 3.76
N ASN A 62 8.76 2.25 3.42
CA ASN A 62 8.46 0.84 3.65
C ASN A 62 7.97 0.21 2.35
N HIS A 63 8.28 -1.07 2.20
CA HIS A 63 7.95 -1.85 1.02
C HIS A 63 7.31 -3.17 1.44
N LEU A 64 6.35 -3.64 0.66
CA LEU A 64 5.64 -4.89 0.87
C LEU A 64 5.40 -5.56 -0.49
N SER A 65 5.92 -6.77 -0.68
CA SER A 65 5.66 -7.53 -1.89
C SER A 65 4.24 -8.05 -1.90
N LEU A 66 3.47 -7.74 -2.94
CA LEU A 66 2.12 -8.23 -3.18
C LEU A 66 2.14 -9.29 -4.29
N LEU A 67 1.34 -10.35 -4.09
CA LEU A 67 1.09 -11.35 -5.14
C LEU A 67 0.08 -10.85 -6.17
N SER A 68 -1.20 -10.76 -5.82
CA SER A 68 -2.23 -10.29 -6.73
C SER A 68 -3.44 -9.87 -5.92
N GLY A 69 -4.35 -9.09 -6.52
CA GLY A 69 -5.62 -8.78 -5.89
C GLY A 69 -6.22 -7.48 -6.40
N TYR A 70 -6.80 -6.69 -5.50
CA TYR A 70 -7.41 -5.41 -5.84
C TYR A 70 -7.33 -4.43 -4.68
N ALA A 71 -7.41 -3.14 -4.98
CA ALA A 71 -7.49 -2.08 -4.00
C ALA A 71 -8.76 -1.26 -4.18
N THR A 72 -9.31 -0.81 -3.05
CA THR A 72 -10.36 0.22 -3.01
C THR A 72 -9.78 1.48 -2.40
N ILE A 73 -9.82 2.57 -3.16
CA ILE A 73 -9.30 3.88 -2.78
C ILE A 73 -10.51 4.78 -2.52
N SER A 74 -10.45 5.51 -1.40
CA SER A 74 -11.34 6.60 -1.05
C SER A 74 -10.50 7.81 -0.63
N PRO A 75 -11.10 9.01 -0.43
CA PRO A 75 -10.35 10.20 -0.08
C PRO A 75 -9.52 10.11 1.21
N ARG A 76 -9.81 9.14 2.10
CA ARG A 76 -9.12 8.99 3.39
C ARG A 76 -8.53 7.62 3.63
N GLU A 77 -8.77 6.68 2.73
CA GLU A 77 -8.46 5.28 2.98
C GLU A 77 -8.10 4.55 1.69
N VAL A 78 -7.10 3.68 1.80
CA VAL A 78 -6.72 2.70 0.80
C VAL A 78 -6.79 1.32 1.45
N ILE A 79 -7.67 0.45 0.95
CA ILE A 79 -7.73 -0.95 1.37
C ILE A 79 -7.23 -1.82 0.24
N VAL A 80 -6.24 -2.65 0.51
CA VAL A 80 -5.67 -3.62 -0.41
C VAL A 80 -6.09 -5.02 0.03
N PHE A 81 -6.76 -5.74 -0.87
CA PHE A 81 -7.05 -7.15 -0.73
C PHE A 81 -6.05 -7.91 -1.59
N THR A 82 -5.25 -8.79 -0.99
CA THR A 82 -4.22 -9.57 -1.68
C THR A 82 -4.34 -11.04 -1.35
N GLU A 83 -3.97 -11.93 -2.27
CA GLU A 83 -3.84 -13.37 -2.00
C GLU A 83 -2.75 -13.68 -0.96
N GLY A 84 -1.74 -12.81 -0.87
CA GLY A 84 -0.64 -12.95 0.06
C GLY A 84 0.41 -11.88 -0.12
N THR A 85 1.39 -11.91 0.79
CA THR A 85 2.55 -11.03 0.77
C THR A 85 3.81 -11.84 1.00
N GLU A 86 4.88 -11.50 0.30
CA GLU A 86 6.19 -12.09 0.57
C GLU A 86 6.99 -11.14 1.45
N GLU A 87 7.46 -11.63 2.59
CA GLU A 87 8.40 -10.88 3.42
C GLU A 87 9.74 -10.80 2.70
N LYS A 88 10.11 -9.60 2.24
CA LYS A 88 11.47 -9.35 1.81
C LYS A 88 12.32 -9.15 3.07
N LYS A 89 13.08 -10.18 3.47
CA LYS A 89 14.15 -10.01 4.46
C LYS A 89 15.04 -8.86 3.97
N PRO A 90 15.36 -7.84 4.79
CA PRO A 90 16.31 -6.83 4.36
C PRO A 90 17.58 -7.56 3.94
N ALA A 91 18.00 -7.34 2.70
CA ALA A 91 19.29 -7.82 2.25
C ALA A 91 20.31 -7.31 3.27
N ALA A 92 20.97 -8.25 3.95
CA ALA A 92 22.08 -7.90 4.83
C ALA A 92 22.99 -6.95 4.04
N ALA A 93 23.24 -5.77 4.60
CA ALA A 93 24.35 -4.95 4.14
C ALA A 93 25.57 -5.88 4.12
N GLY A 94 26.11 -6.11 2.92
CA GLY A 94 27.32 -6.87 2.75
C GLY A 94 28.46 -6.21 3.52
N ASP A 95 29.34 -7.06 4.07
CA ASP A 95 30.65 -6.78 4.65
C ASP A 95 31.42 -5.65 3.93
#